data_AF-A0A0D1Y2T3-F1
#
_entry.id   AF-A0A0D1Y2T3-F1
#
_cell.length_a   1.000
_cell.length_b   1.000
_cell.length_c   1.000
_cell.angle_alpha   90.00
_cell.angle_beta   90.00
_cell.angle_gamma   90.00
#
_symmetry.space_group_name_H-M   'P 1'
#
loop_
_entity.id
_entity.type
_entity.pdbx_description
1 polymer ?
#
loop_
_entity_poly.entity_id
_entity_poly.type
_entity_poly.pdbx_seq_one_letter_code
_entity_poly.pdbx_strand_id
1 'polypeptide(L)'
;MDWTPPKDGTPCWINVLAQDVKRAKTFYSQIFNWSFTRTETVEGKKLDENEIAMFEVPGQPCPGGGITRVDPNEWNSTEGKKKGVVLYLYVSDIYAYEQKIVAAGGKKTSEIEPEGSSALMQLFEDTEGNALGIYTDISVGRLFKHIISDIIYHQAEIRFASVIRHQQRVRSDTMDLPDSMIVVGTVITSISLLCVLLRFYTRSVIVKRFWTEDILIGIVEVLAIGWLVTTSLGYKQGYGRHLQEILDRPNGDEILIRTDQLTFICALLYPWAMNLLKISCLLQTLKFFLDRTYRFLIWCFICIISILPVVYTCYWLSMCRPIASFWDPNIHGRCLVWSPWWYVGAATNLLTDVIICLLPFPMLWRLGLPRPQKYALIAIFSLGGVVCVFSAVRIPYVVRFLNSNDRNHAAAMMILAATLEINIGIACSCLPTLRPVAMLAFPKLFGPEDSRRGPPVRPRNMSFITSFDGTTTTVSGDTDASDNTMGHKSARTKAPFTLHNSEYRQSATDPV
;
A
#
# COMPACT_ATOMS: atom_id res chain seq x y z
N MET A 1 2.98 -6.56 -30.05
CA MET A 1 2.69 -5.12 -30.19
C MET A 1 1.93 -4.71 -28.94
N ASP A 2 2.49 -3.82 -28.14
CA ASP A 2 1.81 -3.30 -26.95
C ASP A 2 0.66 -2.41 -27.42
N TRP A 3 -0.58 -2.82 -27.12
CA TRP A 3 -1.77 -2.06 -27.49
C TRP A 3 -1.85 -0.80 -26.62
N THR A 4 -1.73 0.37 -27.24
CA THR A 4 -1.94 1.66 -26.59
C THR A 4 -3.39 2.08 -26.78
N PRO A 5 -4.15 2.40 -25.71
CA PRO A 5 -5.52 2.85 -25.84
C PRO A 5 -5.57 4.14 -26.68
N PRO A 6 -6.39 4.20 -27.73
CA PRO A 6 -6.49 5.38 -28.57
C PRO A 6 -7.24 6.50 -27.83
N LYS A 7 -7.27 7.71 -28.40
CA LYS A 7 -8.00 8.84 -27.79
C LYS A 7 -9.51 8.54 -27.77
N ASP A 8 -10.22 9.11 -26.80
CA ASP A 8 -11.68 9.02 -26.75
C ASP A 8 -12.32 9.46 -28.09
N GLY A 9 -13.27 8.67 -28.57
CA GLY A 9 -13.94 8.87 -29.85
C GLY A 9 -13.17 8.33 -31.06
N THR A 10 -12.00 7.71 -30.87
CA THR A 10 -11.25 7.10 -31.99
C THR A 10 -11.90 5.78 -32.42
N PRO A 11 -12.15 5.56 -33.73
CA PRO A 11 -12.57 4.27 -34.24
C PRO A 11 -11.57 3.16 -33.89
N CYS A 12 -12.02 2.14 -33.17
CA CYS A 12 -11.12 1.09 -32.65
C CYS A 12 -11.50 -0.33 -33.08
N TRP A 13 -12.74 -0.55 -33.53
CA TRP A 13 -13.18 -1.86 -34.01
C TRP A 13 -14.33 -1.74 -35.03
N ILE A 14 -14.39 -2.67 -35.98
CA ILE A 14 -15.48 -2.79 -36.95
C ILE A 14 -16.16 -4.15 -36.75
N ASN A 15 -17.48 -4.17 -36.56
CA ASN A 15 -18.24 -5.41 -36.52
C ASN A 15 -19.21 -5.50 -37.71
N VAL A 16 -19.06 -6.55 -38.51
CA VAL A 16 -19.91 -6.86 -39.66
C VAL A 16 -20.90 -7.94 -39.26
N LEU A 17 -22.19 -7.62 -39.29
CA LEU A 17 -23.23 -8.58 -38.95
C LEU A 17 -23.56 -9.48 -40.15
N ALA A 18 -23.62 -10.80 -39.96
CA ALA A 18 -23.92 -11.77 -41.02
C ALA A 18 -24.81 -12.92 -40.53
N GLN A 19 -25.66 -13.48 -41.40
CA GLN A 19 -26.37 -14.74 -41.11
C GLN A 19 -25.48 -15.98 -41.38
N ASP A 20 -24.55 -15.83 -42.33
CA ASP A 20 -23.60 -16.86 -42.74
C ASP A 20 -22.19 -16.26 -42.72
N VAL A 21 -21.48 -16.51 -41.62
CA VAL A 21 -20.14 -15.99 -41.35
C VAL A 21 -19.12 -16.53 -42.35
N LYS A 22 -19.25 -17.81 -42.77
CA LYS A 22 -18.33 -18.44 -43.73
C LYS A 22 -18.46 -17.85 -45.12
N ARG A 23 -19.69 -17.60 -45.57
CA ARG A 23 -19.95 -16.92 -46.84
C ARG A 23 -19.40 -15.49 -46.84
N ALA A 24 -19.63 -14.75 -45.75
CA ALA A 24 -19.11 -13.40 -45.61
C ALA A 24 -17.57 -13.36 -45.56
N LYS A 25 -16.93 -14.25 -44.79
CA LYS A 25 -15.48 -14.43 -44.74
C LYS A 25 -14.90 -14.65 -46.14
N THR A 26 -15.50 -15.54 -46.92
CA THR A 26 -15.06 -15.84 -48.29
C THR A 26 -15.15 -14.61 -49.19
N PHE A 27 -16.26 -13.86 -49.11
CA PHE A 27 -16.44 -12.62 -49.88
C PHE A 27 -15.37 -11.57 -49.57
N TYR A 28 -15.16 -11.24 -48.28
CA TYR A 28 -14.18 -10.21 -47.89
C TYR A 28 -12.74 -10.63 -48.15
N SER A 29 -12.43 -11.93 -48.02
CA SER A 29 -11.10 -12.47 -48.35
C SER A 29 -10.81 -12.34 -49.85
N GLN A 30 -11.78 -12.62 -50.72
CA GLN A 30 -11.59 -12.59 -52.17
C GLN A 30 -11.53 -11.17 -52.74
N ILE A 31 -12.34 -10.25 -52.22
CA ILE A 31 -12.47 -8.91 -52.79
C ILE A 31 -11.43 -7.93 -52.21
N PHE A 32 -11.17 -8.01 -50.91
CA PHE A 32 -10.37 -7.01 -50.19
C PHE A 32 -9.08 -7.56 -49.58
N ASN A 33 -8.76 -8.84 -49.82
CA ASN A 33 -7.59 -9.53 -49.25
C ASN A 33 -7.53 -9.44 -47.71
N TRP A 34 -8.68 -9.44 -47.03
CA TRP A 34 -8.71 -9.46 -45.57
C TRP A 34 -8.18 -10.79 -45.02
N SER A 35 -7.36 -10.71 -43.98
CA SER A 35 -6.76 -11.88 -43.32
C SER A 35 -7.59 -12.30 -42.12
N PHE A 36 -7.90 -13.59 -42.00
CA PHE A 36 -8.69 -14.18 -40.92
C PHE A 36 -7.87 -15.22 -40.14
N THR A 37 -6.70 -14.82 -39.66
CA THR A 37 -5.70 -15.71 -39.02
C THR A 37 -5.97 -16.00 -37.54
N ARG A 38 -6.92 -15.29 -36.92
CA ARG A 38 -7.17 -15.39 -35.48
C ARG A 38 -8.20 -16.47 -35.17
N THR A 39 -7.74 -17.55 -34.54
CA THR A 39 -8.56 -18.72 -34.18
C THR A 39 -8.94 -18.78 -32.70
N GLU A 40 -8.37 -17.89 -31.88
CA GLU A 40 -8.59 -17.84 -30.43
C GLU A 40 -8.75 -16.39 -29.93
N THR A 41 -9.55 -16.23 -28.87
CA THR A 41 -9.68 -14.97 -28.12
C THR A 41 -8.37 -14.64 -27.37
N VAL A 42 -8.23 -13.41 -26.85
CA VAL A 42 -7.08 -13.01 -25.99
C VAL A 42 -6.91 -13.95 -24.79
N GLU A 43 -8.00 -14.59 -24.34
CA GLU A 43 -8.07 -15.49 -23.20
C GLU A 43 -7.83 -16.97 -23.54
N GLY A 44 -7.49 -17.28 -24.80
CA GLY A 44 -7.22 -18.65 -25.24
C GLY A 44 -8.49 -19.50 -25.48
N LYS A 45 -9.68 -18.89 -25.48
CA LYS A 45 -10.91 -19.58 -25.89
C LYS A 45 -10.94 -19.71 -27.41
N LYS A 46 -11.11 -20.93 -27.93
CA LYS A 46 -11.31 -21.19 -29.36
C LYS A 46 -12.58 -20.51 -29.86
N LEU A 47 -12.48 -19.83 -30.99
CA LEU A 47 -13.60 -19.19 -31.66
C LEU A 47 -14.32 -20.23 -32.52
N ASP A 48 -15.65 -20.28 -32.45
CA ASP A 48 -16.44 -21.04 -33.42
C ASP A 48 -16.50 -20.24 -34.72
N GLU A 49 -15.93 -20.80 -35.79
CA GLU A 49 -15.92 -20.19 -37.12
C GLU A 49 -17.32 -20.00 -37.73
N ASN A 50 -18.34 -20.66 -37.18
CA ASN A 50 -19.73 -20.46 -37.58
C ASN A 50 -20.37 -19.25 -36.88
N GLU A 51 -19.83 -18.82 -35.75
CA GLU A 51 -20.38 -17.73 -34.93
C GLU A 51 -19.61 -16.42 -35.10
N ILE A 52 -18.28 -16.48 -35.21
CA ILE A 52 -17.46 -15.28 -35.34
C ILE A 52 -16.19 -15.52 -36.17
N ALA A 53 -15.88 -14.59 -37.07
CA ALA A 53 -14.63 -14.58 -37.81
C ALA A 53 -13.94 -13.21 -37.66
N MET A 54 -12.82 -13.19 -36.95
CA MET A 54 -12.03 -11.97 -36.78
C MET A 54 -11.11 -11.73 -37.99
N PHE A 55 -11.02 -10.48 -38.43
CA PHE A 55 -10.21 -10.06 -39.56
C PHE A 55 -9.27 -8.90 -39.22
N GLU A 56 -8.17 -8.85 -39.98
CA GLU A 56 -7.26 -7.72 -40.03
C GLU A 56 -7.31 -7.08 -41.42
N VAL A 57 -7.40 -5.74 -41.47
CA VAL A 57 -7.43 -4.96 -42.71
C VAL A 57 -5.99 -4.70 -43.17
N PRO A 58 -5.63 -4.96 -44.45
CA PRO A 58 -4.27 -4.71 -44.94
C PRO A 58 -3.84 -3.24 -44.83
N GLY A 59 -2.62 -2.99 -44.30
CA GLY A 59 -1.95 -1.69 -44.41
C GLY A 59 -2.31 -0.61 -43.37
N GLN A 60 -2.95 -0.94 -42.24
CA GLN A 60 -3.31 0.04 -41.20
C GLN A 60 -2.95 -0.43 -39.77
N PRO A 61 -2.73 0.49 -38.80
CA PRO A 61 -2.47 0.18 -37.39
C PRO A 61 -3.73 -0.14 -36.56
N CYS A 62 -4.94 0.15 -37.07
CA CYS A 62 -6.28 -0.31 -36.63
C CYS A 62 -7.36 0.51 -37.41
N PRO A 63 -8.65 0.09 -37.47
CA PRO A 63 -9.25 -1.00 -36.70
C PRO A 63 -9.32 -2.33 -37.47
N GLY A 64 -8.89 -3.41 -36.81
CA GLY A 64 -9.34 -4.75 -37.15
C GLY A 64 -10.84 -4.91 -36.88
N GLY A 65 -11.38 -6.10 -37.12
CA GLY A 65 -12.80 -6.31 -36.94
C GLY A 65 -13.24 -7.74 -36.80
N GLY A 66 -14.55 -7.93 -36.62
CA GLY A 66 -15.20 -9.22 -36.53
C GLY A 66 -16.35 -9.31 -37.53
N ILE A 67 -16.60 -10.51 -38.03
CA ILE A 67 -17.87 -10.88 -38.65
C ILE A 67 -18.63 -11.72 -37.62
N THR A 68 -19.74 -11.20 -37.09
CA THR A 68 -20.52 -11.88 -36.05
C THR A 68 -21.83 -12.42 -36.62
N ARG A 69 -22.15 -13.67 -36.26
CA ARG A 69 -23.41 -14.32 -36.61
C ARG A 69 -24.57 -13.62 -35.91
N VAL A 70 -25.62 -13.31 -36.66
CA VAL A 70 -26.89 -12.81 -36.12
C VAL A 70 -27.99 -13.81 -36.44
N ASP A 71 -28.89 -14.01 -35.47
CA ASP A 71 -29.99 -14.93 -35.65
C ASP A 71 -30.96 -14.47 -36.75
N PRO A 72 -31.48 -15.40 -37.58
CA PRO A 72 -32.39 -15.05 -38.68
C PRO A 72 -33.67 -14.34 -38.24
N ASN A 73 -34.13 -14.60 -37.01
CA ASN A 73 -35.31 -13.97 -36.43
C ASN A 73 -35.02 -12.52 -36.00
N GLU A 74 -33.81 -12.23 -35.50
CA GLU A 74 -33.37 -10.87 -35.18
C GLU A 74 -33.09 -10.05 -36.46
N TRP A 75 -32.54 -10.70 -37.50
CA TRP A 75 -32.18 -10.07 -38.77
C TRP A 75 -33.37 -9.53 -39.57
N ASN A 76 -34.57 -10.09 -39.34
CA ASN A 76 -35.79 -9.75 -40.05
C ASN A 76 -36.80 -8.95 -39.21
N SER A 77 -36.48 -8.64 -37.96
CA SER A 77 -37.37 -7.84 -37.11
C SER A 77 -37.35 -6.36 -37.55
N THR A 78 -38.53 -5.75 -37.63
CA THR A 78 -38.71 -4.31 -37.87
C THR A 78 -38.39 -3.45 -36.64
N GLU A 79 -38.05 -4.06 -35.51
CA GLU A 79 -37.75 -3.40 -34.24
C GLU A 79 -36.26 -3.58 -33.86
N GLY A 80 -35.39 -2.80 -34.52
CA GLY A 80 -34.28 -2.20 -33.77
C GLY A 80 -32.85 -2.75 -33.95
N LYS A 81 -32.58 -3.73 -34.81
CA LYS A 81 -31.19 -3.97 -35.27
C LYS A 81 -31.11 -3.80 -36.78
N LYS A 82 -30.74 -2.59 -37.22
CA LYS A 82 -30.47 -2.30 -38.64
C LYS A 82 -29.41 -3.27 -39.17
N LYS A 83 -29.70 -3.92 -40.29
CA LYS A 83 -28.72 -4.67 -41.10
C LYS A 83 -27.55 -3.75 -41.40
N GLY A 84 -26.35 -4.07 -40.95
CA GLY A 84 -25.23 -3.15 -41.19
C GLY A 84 -23.93 -3.51 -40.49
N VAL A 85 -23.01 -2.55 -40.61
CA VAL A 85 -21.69 -2.56 -39.98
C VAL A 85 -21.74 -1.64 -38.77
N VAL A 86 -21.32 -2.14 -37.62
CA VAL A 86 -21.21 -1.35 -36.38
C VAL A 86 -19.78 -0.88 -36.23
N LEU A 87 -19.60 0.43 -36.08
CA LEU A 87 -18.33 1.04 -35.73
C LEU A 87 -18.26 1.23 -34.22
N TYR A 88 -17.19 0.73 -33.60
CA TYR A 88 -16.92 0.96 -32.19
C TYR A 88 -15.92 2.09 -32.02
N LEU A 89 -16.27 3.02 -31.14
CA LEU A 89 -15.44 4.13 -30.71
C LEU A 89 -14.86 3.81 -29.33
N TYR A 90 -13.56 4.05 -29.17
CA TYR A 90 -12.92 3.89 -27.87
C TYR A 90 -13.36 4.99 -26.92
N VAL A 91 -13.65 4.63 -25.66
CA VAL A 91 -13.91 5.59 -24.58
C VAL A 91 -13.15 5.18 -23.32
N SER A 92 -12.61 6.17 -22.62
CA SER A 92 -11.91 5.97 -21.35
C SER A 92 -12.81 5.56 -20.18
N ASP A 93 -14.11 5.91 -20.21
CA ASP A 93 -15.10 5.58 -19.18
C ASP A 93 -16.48 5.37 -19.80
N ILE A 94 -16.91 4.11 -19.91
CA ILE A 94 -18.14 3.75 -20.60
C ILE A 94 -19.40 4.29 -19.90
N TYR A 95 -19.42 4.33 -18.56
CA TYR A 95 -20.58 4.82 -17.81
C TYR A 95 -20.72 6.35 -17.91
N ALA A 96 -19.60 7.07 -17.86
CA ALA A 96 -19.62 8.52 -18.05
C ALA A 96 -20.05 8.90 -19.47
N TYR A 97 -19.62 8.13 -20.49
CA TYR A 97 -20.00 8.39 -21.87
C TYR A 97 -21.44 7.97 -22.18
N GLU A 98 -21.96 6.90 -21.57
CA GLU A 98 -23.39 6.56 -21.64
C GLU A 98 -24.24 7.76 -21.22
N GLN A 99 -23.94 8.36 -20.06
CA GLN A 99 -24.68 9.52 -19.57
C GLN A 99 -24.56 10.73 -20.51
N LYS A 100 -23.37 10.99 -21.06
CA LYS A 100 -23.16 12.07 -22.04
C LYS A 100 -23.95 11.85 -23.33
N ILE A 101 -23.99 10.62 -23.84
CA ILE A 101 -24.71 10.26 -25.06
C ILE A 101 -26.21 10.49 -24.86
N VAL A 102 -26.77 10.00 -23.75
CA VAL A 102 -28.18 10.20 -23.42
C VAL A 102 -28.51 11.67 -23.22
N ALA A 103 -27.65 12.42 -22.51
CA ALA A 103 -27.83 13.86 -22.32
C ALA A 103 -27.75 14.66 -23.64
N ALA A 104 -27.01 14.16 -24.63
CA ALA A 104 -26.90 14.76 -25.96
C ALA A 104 -28.01 14.32 -26.93
N GLY A 105 -28.98 13.51 -26.48
CA GLY A 105 -30.11 13.04 -27.29
C GLY A 105 -29.91 11.71 -28.01
N GLY A 106 -28.80 11.00 -27.75
CA GLY A 106 -28.62 9.62 -28.22
C GLY A 106 -29.45 8.62 -27.41
N LYS A 107 -29.78 7.48 -28.03
CA LYS A 107 -30.63 6.44 -27.42
C LYS A 107 -29.82 5.18 -27.16
N LYS A 108 -29.89 4.63 -25.94
CA LYS A 108 -29.24 3.34 -25.63
C LYS A 108 -30.00 2.18 -26.28
N THR A 109 -29.27 1.25 -26.89
CA THR A 109 -29.84 0.09 -27.60
C THR A 109 -29.47 -1.23 -26.92
N SER A 110 -28.33 -1.27 -26.24
CA SER A 110 -27.97 -2.37 -25.34
C SER A 110 -27.63 -1.85 -23.94
N GLU A 111 -27.65 -2.76 -22.97
CA GLU A 111 -26.97 -2.52 -21.71
C GLU A 111 -25.44 -2.61 -21.91
N ILE A 112 -24.67 -2.21 -20.90
CA ILE A 112 -23.22 -2.34 -20.91
C ILE A 112 -22.89 -3.82 -20.69
N GLU A 113 -22.34 -4.45 -21.72
CA GLU A 113 -22.04 -5.88 -21.74
C GLU A 113 -20.52 -6.10 -21.64
N PRO A 114 -20.08 -7.15 -20.92
CA PRO A 114 -18.68 -7.53 -20.88
C PRO A 114 -18.26 -8.19 -22.20
N GLU A 115 -17.17 -7.70 -22.78
CA GLU A 115 -16.47 -8.36 -23.89
C GLU A 115 -15.28 -9.14 -23.33
N GLY A 116 -15.53 -10.41 -23.02
CA GLY A 116 -14.57 -11.26 -22.29
C GLY A 116 -14.35 -10.80 -20.84
N SER A 117 -13.19 -11.09 -20.30
CA SER A 117 -12.74 -10.74 -18.94
C SER A 117 -12.10 -9.35 -18.84
N SER A 118 -11.80 -8.72 -19.99
CA SER A 118 -10.89 -7.57 -20.06
C SER A 118 -11.49 -6.35 -20.76
N ALA A 119 -12.75 -6.34 -21.17
CA ALA A 119 -13.37 -5.17 -21.80
C ALA A 119 -14.87 -5.05 -21.54
N LEU A 120 -15.40 -3.83 -21.70
CA LEU A 120 -16.83 -3.52 -21.70
C LEU A 120 -17.18 -2.88 -23.04
N MET A 121 -18.37 -3.20 -23.53
CA MET A 121 -18.95 -2.60 -24.72
C MET A 121 -20.40 -2.18 -24.48
N GLN A 122 -20.88 -1.22 -25.26
CA GLN A 122 -22.28 -0.84 -25.29
C GLN A 122 -22.66 -0.34 -26.68
N LEU A 123 -23.86 -0.69 -27.13
CA LEU A 123 -24.47 -0.19 -28.37
C LEU A 123 -25.46 0.93 -28.09
N PHE A 124 -25.42 1.96 -28.93
CA PHE A 124 -26.32 3.10 -28.89
C PHE A 124 -26.68 3.59 -30.30
N GLU A 125 -27.76 4.35 -30.40
CA GLU A 125 -28.18 5.10 -31.58
C GLU A 125 -27.79 6.57 -31.41
N ASP A 126 -27.18 7.16 -32.45
CA ASP A 126 -26.96 8.60 -32.51
C ASP A 126 -28.27 9.38 -32.80
N THR A 127 -28.17 10.71 -32.91
CA THR A 127 -29.32 11.59 -33.15
C THR A 127 -30.00 11.37 -34.51
N GLU A 128 -29.32 10.71 -35.44
CA GLU A 128 -29.82 10.39 -36.79
C GLU A 128 -30.30 8.92 -36.88
N GLY A 129 -30.22 8.17 -35.77
CA GLY A 129 -30.60 6.77 -35.68
C GLY A 129 -29.57 5.79 -36.26
N ASN A 130 -28.30 6.17 -36.37
CA ASN A 130 -27.20 5.27 -36.75
C ASN A 130 -26.75 4.44 -35.54
N ALA A 131 -26.51 3.14 -35.75
CA ALA A 131 -26.03 2.25 -34.71
C ALA A 131 -24.51 2.36 -34.55
N LEU A 132 -24.07 2.70 -33.35
CA LEU A 132 -22.67 2.85 -32.95
C LEU A 132 -22.40 2.04 -31.69
N GLY A 133 -21.13 1.65 -31.52
CA GLY A 133 -20.64 1.03 -30.30
C GLY A 133 -19.68 1.96 -29.56
N ILE A 134 -19.70 1.93 -28.24
CA ILE A 134 -18.59 2.40 -27.41
C ILE A 134 -17.89 1.20 -26.77
N TYR A 135 -16.58 1.28 -26.67
CA TYR A 135 -15.72 0.21 -26.17
C TYR A 135 -14.70 0.76 -25.18
N THR A 136 -14.48 0.06 -24.07
CA THR A 136 -13.42 0.37 -23.10
C THR A 136 -12.74 -0.90 -22.62
N ASP A 137 -11.44 -0.82 -22.35
CA ASP A 137 -10.68 -1.88 -21.69
C ASP A 137 -10.89 -1.84 -20.17
N ILE A 138 -11.23 -2.99 -19.58
CA ILE A 138 -11.20 -3.28 -18.13
C ILE A 138 -9.75 -3.60 -17.75
N SER A 139 -8.89 -2.59 -17.82
CA SER A 139 -7.57 -2.72 -17.23
C SER A 139 -7.77 -2.90 -15.72
N VAL A 140 -7.16 -3.94 -15.15
CA VAL A 140 -7.22 -4.36 -13.73
C VAL A 140 -7.02 -3.19 -12.74
N GLY A 141 -6.42 -2.07 -13.17
CA GLY A 141 -6.33 -0.82 -12.42
C GLY A 141 -7.67 -0.13 -12.09
N ARG A 142 -8.79 -0.44 -12.78
CA ARG A 142 -10.07 0.24 -12.58
C ARG A 142 -10.95 -0.34 -11.46
N LEU A 143 -10.88 -1.65 -11.22
CA LEU A 143 -11.54 -2.29 -10.06
C LEU A 143 -10.95 -1.75 -8.73
N PHE A 144 -9.64 -1.47 -8.73
CA PHE A 144 -8.95 -0.73 -7.67
C PHE A 144 -9.35 0.75 -7.60
N LYS A 145 -9.62 1.38 -8.76
CA LYS A 145 -10.06 2.78 -8.83
C LYS A 145 -11.41 2.96 -8.13
N HIS A 146 -12.39 2.07 -8.29
CA HIS A 146 -13.66 2.20 -7.54
C HIS A 146 -13.51 1.97 -6.04
N ILE A 147 -12.74 0.97 -5.61
CA ILE A 147 -12.58 0.66 -4.17
C ILE A 147 -11.78 1.76 -3.44
N ILE A 148 -10.84 2.43 -4.12
CA ILE A 148 -9.99 3.47 -3.52
C ILE A 148 -10.51 4.91 -3.80
N SER A 149 -11.24 5.13 -4.90
CA SER A 149 -11.76 6.46 -5.27
C SER A 149 -12.74 7.01 -4.23
N ASP A 150 -13.64 6.18 -3.72
CA ASP A 150 -14.72 6.64 -2.84
C ASP A 150 -14.24 6.95 -1.41
N ILE A 151 -13.10 6.40 -0.97
CA ILE A 151 -12.58 6.59 0.40
C ILE A 151 -11.41 7.59 0.45
N ILE A 152 -10.60 7.71 -0.62
CA ILE A 152 -9.30 8.41 -0.53
C ILE A 152 -9.14 9.56 -1.54
N TYR A 153 -9.77 9.51 -2.73
CA TYR A 153 -9.47 10.47 -3.80
C TYR A 153 -10.02 11.87 -3.54
N HIS A 154 -11.30 12.01 -3.16
CA HIS A 154 -11.96 13.31 -3.30
C HIS A 154 -11.50 14.38 -2.28
N GLN A 155 -11.06 13.99 -1.07
CA GLN A 155 -10.57 14.96 -0.06
C GLN A 155 -9.05 15.17 -0.07
N ALA A 156 -8.26 14.12 -0.33
CA ALA A 156 -6.80 14.24 -0.34
C ALA A 156 -6.31 15.00 -1.58
N GLU A 157 -6.88 14.73 -2.76
CA GLU A 157 -6.45 15.33 -4.01
C GLU A 157 -6.73 16.84 -4.07
N ILE A 158 -7.87 17.33 -3.57
CA ILE A 158 -8.20 18.77 -3.68
C ILE A 158 -7.25 19.64 -2.84
N ARG A 159 -6.95 19.24 -1.60
CA ARG A 159 -6.05 20.01 -0.72
C ARG A 159 -4.58 19.82 -1.13
N PHE A 160 -4.13 18.61 -1.43
CA PHE A 160 -2.75 18.40 -1.88
C PHE A 160 -2.49 18.94 -3.29
N ALA A 161 -3.40 18.80 -4.24
CA ALA A 161 -3.23 19.39 -5.58
C ALA A 161 -3.26 20.92 -5.55
N SER A 162 -3.88 21.55 -4.54
CA SER A 162 -3.77 23.01 -4.36
C SER A 162 -2.36 23.41 -3.89
N VAL A 163 -1.77 22.67 -2.94
CA VAL A 163 -0.40 22.86 -2.45
C VAL A 163 0.63 22.55 -3.54
N ILE A 164 0.41 21.50 -4.33
CA ILE A 164 1.27 21.09 -5.45
C ILE A 164 1.14 22.04 -6.63
N ARG A 165 -0.06 22.52 -7.01
CA ARG A 165 -0.22 23.55 -8.05
C ARG A 165 0.43 24.87 -7.65
N HIS A 166 0.42 25.20 -6.35
CA HIS A 166 1.13 26.36 -5.83
C HIS A 166 2.65 26.16 -5.89
N GLN A 167 3.16 24.97 -5.52
CA GLN A 167 4.58 24.60 -5.65
C GLN A 167 5.06 24.55 -7.12
N GLN A 168 4.25 24.04 -8.06
CA GLN A 168 4.59 24.01 -9.49
C GLN A 168 4.63 25.41 -10.11
N ARG A 169 3.80 26.35 -9.62
CA ARG A 169 3.76 27.73 -10.13
C ARG A 169 4.89 28.61 -9.60
N VAL A 170 5.46 28.30 -8.43
CA VAL A 170 6.65 28.97 -7.87
C VAL A 170 7.96 28.44 -8.46
N ARG A 171 7.91 27.29 -9.15
CA ARG A 171 9.07 26.53 -9.62
C ARG A 171 9.63 26.95 -10.98
N SER A 172 9.13 28.02 -11.60
CA SER A 172 9.64 28.46 -12.91
C SER A 172 11.04 29.07 -12.87
N ASP A 173 11.54 29.49 -11.70
CA ASP A 173 12.69 30.42 -11.68
C ASP A 173 13.96 29.91 -10.98
N THR A 174 13.97 28.74 -10.31
CA THR A 174 15.20 28.27 -9.62
C THR A 174 15.28 26.73 -9.54
N MET A 175 16.33 26.17 -10.16
CA MET A 175 16.85 24.79 -10.04
C MET A 175 16.15 23.70 -10.87
N ASP A 176 16.96 22.96 -11.65
CA ASP A 176 16.51 21.83 -12.48
C ASP A 176 15.80 20.75 -11.65
N LEU A 177 14.76 20.14 -12.23
CA LEU A 177 13.92 19.13 -11.55
C LEU A 177 14.75 18.05 -10.84
N PRO A 178 15.77 17.42 -11.46
CA PRO A 178 16.55 16.35 -10.84
C PRO A 178 17.37 16.80 -9.62
N ASP A 179 18.00 17.97 -9.68
CA ASP A 179 18.89 18.45 -8.60
C ASP A 179 18.12 18.71 -7.32
N SER A 180 16.91 19.27 -7.44
CA SER A 180 16.04 19.44 -6.27
C SER A 180 15.65 18.13 -5.59
N MET A 181 15.49 17.04 -6.36
CA MET A 181 15.07 15.74 -5.82
C MET A 181 16.21 15.11 -5.04
N ILE A 182 17.45 15.27 -5.53
CA ILE A 182 18.67 14.84 -4.82
C ILE A 182 18.81 15.61 -3.51
N VAL A 183 18.60 16.93 -3.51
CA VAL A 183 18.67 17.75 -2.29
C VAL A 183 17.62 17.29 -1.28
N VAL A 184 16.36 17.16 -1.71
CA VAL A 184 15.27 16.72 -0.82
C VAL A 184 15.54 15.32 -0.25
N GLY A 185 15.97 14.38 -1.09
CA GLY A 185 16.34 13.03 -0.66
C GLY A 185 17.48 13.03 0.36
N THR A 186 18.53 13.80 0.11
CA THR A 186 19.69 13.89 1.01
C THR A 186 19.30 14.50 2.35
N VAL A 187 18.52 15.57 2.36
CA VAL A 187 18.04 16.21 3.59
C VAL A 187 17.21 15.25 4.41
N ILE A 188 16.23 14.56 3.81
CA ILE A 188 15.32 13.71 4.58
C ILE A 188 15.97 12.44 5.09
N THR A 189 16.90 11.85 4.32
CA THR A 189 17.71 10.71 4.80
C THR A 189 18.71 11.13 5.87
N SER A 190 19.24 12.35 5.83
CA SER A 190 20.06 12.86 6.94
C SER A 190 19.26 13.00 8.24
N ILE A 191 17.99 13.39 8.14
CA ILE A 191 17.08 13.47 9.29
C ILE A 191 16.73 12.07 9.82
N SER A 192 16.47 11.09 8.95
CA SER A 192 16.21 9.70 9.38
C SER A 192 17.44 9.11 10.06
N LEU A 193 18.63 9.31 9.49
CA LEU A 193 19.89 8.87 10.07
C LEU A 193 20.10 9.44 11.47
N LEU A 194 19.88 10.74 11.65
CA LEU A 194 19.96 11.38 12.96
C LEU A 194 18.98 10.75 13.96
N CYS A 195 17.73 10.49 13.54
CA CYS A 195 16.73 9.81 14.38
C CYS A 195 17.20 8.41 14.82
N VAL A 196 17.78 7.63 13.90
CA VAL A 196 18.29 6.28 14.18
C VAL A 196 19.50 6.33 15.12
N LEU A 197 20.44 7.25 14.90
CA LEU A 197 21.59 7.45 15.78
C LEU A 197 21.16 7.83 17.20
N LEU A 198 20.20 8.76 17.33
CA LEU A 198 19.62 9.12 18.63
C LEU A 198 18.89 7.95 19.28
N ARG A 199 18.18 7.13 18.51
CA ARG A 199 17.56 5.90 19.00
C ARG A 199 18.60 4.92 19.54
N PHE A 200 19.69 4.68 18.81
CA PHE A 200 20.78 3.81 19.24
C PHE A 200 21.48 4.33 20.49
N TYR A 201 21.76 5.62 20.55
CA TYR A 201 22.30 6.26 21.75
C TYR A 201 21.38 6.05 22.95
N THR A 202 20.08 6.29 22.77
CA THR A 202 19.08 6.12 23.85
C THR A 202 19.01 4.66 24.31
N ARG A 203 18.99 3.70 23.39
CA ARG A 203 18.87 2.27 23.72
C ARG A 203 20.13 1.70 24.33
N SER A 204 21.30 2.04 23.80
CA SER A 204 22.58 1.48 24.23
C SER A 204 23.13 2.16 25.49
N VAL A 205 23.00 3.49 25.60
CA VAL A 205 23.65 4.26 26.68
C VAL A 205 22.67 4.60 27.81
N ILE A 206 21.49 5.13 27.49
CA ILE A 206 20.53 5.61 28.49
C ILE A 206 19.73 4.45 29.08
N VAL A 207 19.06 3.68 28.23
CA VAL A 207 18.18 2.57 28.64
C VAL A 207 18.96 1.27 28.88
N LYS A 208 20.16 1.14 28.28
CA LYS A 208 21.04 -0.04 28.35
C LYS A 208 20.32 -1.35 28.00
N ARG A 209 19.41 -1.29 27.02
CA ARG A 209 18.71 -2.46 26.47
C ARG A 209 18.57 -2.30 24.96
N PHE A 210 19.27 -3.15 24.24
CA PHE A 210 19.25 -3.23 22.78
C PHE A 210 18.44 -4.44 22.35
N TRP A 211 17.53 -4.26 21.40
CA TRP A 211 16.61 -5.31 20.97
C TRP A 211 16.68 -5.57 19.47
N THR A 212 16.06 -6.66 19.02
CA THR A 212 16.04 -7.05 17.60
C THR A 212 15.42 -5.98 16.70
N GLU A 213 14.42 -5.22 17.18
CA GLU A 213 13.86 -4.12 16.40
C GLU A 213 14.85 -2.98 16.12
N ASP A 214 15.84 -2.80 17.00
CA ASP A 214 16.87 -1.77 16.86
C ASP A 214 17.90 -2.18 15.80
N ILE A 215 18.23 -3.48 15.72
CA ILE A 215 19.05 -4.02 14.62
C ILE A 215 18.31 -3.83 13.29
N LEU A 216 17.02 -4.19 13.24
CA LEU A 216 16.22 -4.09 12.03
C LEU A 216 16.11 -2.66 11.52
N ILE A 217 15.89 -1.67 12.39
CA ILE A 217 15.81 -0.27 11.93
C ILE A 217 17.16 0.24 11.42
N GLY A 218 18.28 -0.24 11.97
CA GLY A 218 19.61 0.02 11.41
C GLY A 218 19.79 -0.55 10.00
N ILE A 219 19.32 -1.79 9.77
CA ILE A 219 19.35 -2.41 8.44
C ILE A 219 18.47 -1.60 7.46
N VAL A 220 17.28 -1.17 7.90
CA VAL A 220 16.38 -0.33 7.10
C VAL A 220 17.06 0.99 6.72
N GLU A 221 17.77 1.63 7.65
CA GLU A 221 18.51 2.87 7.37
C GLU A 221 19.64 2.63 6.35
N VAL A 222 20.37 1.51 6.44
CA VAL A 222 21.37 1.14 5.43
C VAL A 222 20.72 0.97 4.05
N LEU A 223 19.55 0.34 3.98
CA LEU A 223 18.79 0.22 2.72
C LEU A 223 18.28 1.57 2.23
N ALA A 224 17.88 2.49 3.12
CA ALA A 224 17.47 3.84 2.78
C ALA A 224 18.62 4.67 2.21
N ILE A 225 19.83 4.52 2.74
CA ILE A 225 21.05 5.11 2.17
C ILE A 225 21.34 4.51 0.78
N GLY A 226 21.21 3.19 0.63
CA GLY A 226 21.34 2.53 -0.67
C GLY A 226 20.31 3.05 -1.70
N TRP A 227 19.07 3.27 -1.27
CA TRP A 227 18.02 3.90 -2.06
C TRP A 227 18.39 5.35 -2.44
N LEU A 228 18.89 6.17 -1.51
CA LEU A 228 19.35 7.52 -1.79
C LEU A 228 20.46 7.54 -2.85
N VAL A 229 21.47 6.67 -2.71
CA VAL A 229 22.60 6.60 -3.64
C VAL A 229 22.13 6.22 -5.06
N THR A 230 21.33 5.15 -5.16
CA THR A 230 20.83 4.65 -6.45
C THR A 230 19.91 5.66 -7.14
N THR A 231 18.98 6.26 -6.41
CA THR A 231 18.09 7.29 -6.95
C THR A 231 18.83 8.57 -7.33
N SER A 232 19.84 8.98 -6.56
CA SER A 232 20.67 10.15 -6.89
C SER A 232 21.48 9.95 -8.17
N LEU A 233 22.02 8.74 -8.38
CA LEU A 233 22.66 8.38 -9.64
C LEU A 233 21.65 8.38 -10.79
N GLY A 234 20.43 7.89 -10.54
CA GLY A 234 19.36 7.86 -11.53
C GLY A 234 18.89 9.26 -11.94
N TYR A 235 18.76 10.19 -11.00
CA TYR A 235 18.47 11.61 -11.29
C TYR A 235 19.56 12.30 -12.11
N LYS A 236 20.84 11.97 -11.87
CA LYS A 236 21.94 12.49 -12.69
C LYS A 236 21.89 11.97 -14.13
N GLN A 237 21.48 10.71 -14.30
CA GLN A 237 21.44 10.04 -15.60
C GLN A 237 20.18 10.40 -16.40
N GLY A 238 18.98 10.19 -15.87
CA GLY A 238 17.75 10.35 -16.65
C GLY A 238 16.43 10.54 -15.88
N TYR A 239 16.34 10.26 -14.57
CA TYR A 239 15.08 10.44 -13.85
C TYR A 239 14.65 11.91 -13.84
N GLY A 240 13.38 12.15 -14.17
CA GLY A 240 12.81 13.48 -14.24
C GLY A 240 13.11 14.25 -15.53
N ARG A 241 13.84 13.64 -16.47
CA ARG A 241 14.03 14.17 -17.83
C ARG A 241 13.09 13.49 -18.81
N HIS A 242 12.72 14.21 -19.86
CA HIS A 242 11.90 13.66 -20.93
C HIS A 242 12.71 12.65 -21.74
N LEU A 243 12.08 11.56 -22.18
CA LEU A 243 12.75 10.50 -22.97
C LEU A 243 13.52 11.09 -24.18
N GLN A 244 12.90 12.02 -24.91
CA GLN A 244 13.54 12.66 -26.06
C GLN A 244 14.81 13.42 -25.66
N GLU A 245 14.80 14.12 -24.52
CA GLU A 245 15.95 14.86 -24.00
C GLU A 245 17.12 13.94 -23.61
N ILE A 246 16.84 12.68 -23.28
CA ILE A 246 17.86 11.68 -23.00
C ILE A 246 18.45 11.15 -24.29
N LEU A 247 17.61 10.84 -25.29
CA LEU A 247 18.04 10.30 -26.59
C LEU A 247 18.83 11.33 -27.42
N ASP A 248 18.53 12.61 -27.26
CA ASP A 248 19.24 13.70 -27.95
C ASP A 248 20.68 13.92 -27.41
N ARG A 249 21.04 13.32 -26.27
CA ARG A 249 22.39 13.42 -25.69
C ARG A 249 23.38 12.46 -26.36
N PRO A 250 24.67 12.81 -26.40
CA PRO A 250 25.70 11.84 -26.78
C PRO A 250 25.64 10.64 -25.83
N ASN A 251 25.56 9.44 -26.40
CA ASN A 251 25.37 8.16 -25.70
C ASN A 251 24.02 8.03 -24.95
N GLY A 252 22.96 8.64 -25.46
CA GLY A 252 21.60 8.56 -24.89
C GLY A 252 21.13 7.13 -24.59
N ASP A 253 21.42 6.18 -25.50
CA ASP A 253 21.06 4.77 -25.31
C ASP A 253 21.77 4.14 -24.09
N GLU A 254 23.05 4.43 -23.90
CA GLU A 254 23.81 3.92 -22.75
C GLU A 254 23.30 4.53 -21.43
N ILE A 255 22.93 5.81 -21.46
CA ILE A 255 22.34 6.51 -20.30
C ILE A 255 21.00 5.87 -19.93
N LEU A 256 20.17 5.55 -20.92
CA LEU A 256 18.88 4.91 -20.72
C LEU A 256 19.07 3.51 -20.10
N ILE A 257 19.97 2.69 -20.65
CA ILE A 257 20.30 1.36 -20.13
C ILE A 257 20.74 1.45 -18.65
N ARG A 258 21.65 2.38 -18.30
CA ARG A 258 22.09 2.56 -16.92
C ARG A 258 20.96 3.05 -16.00
N THR A 259 20.08 3.91 -16.50
CA THR A 259 18.91 4.39 -15.75
C THR A 259 17.96 3.24 -15.44
N ASP A 260 17.71 2.34 -16.38
CA ASP A 260 16.86 1.16 -16.18
C ASP A 260 17.49 0.12 -15.26
N GLN A 261 18.82 -0.04 -15.29
CA GLN A 261 19.55 -0.85 -14.30
C GLN A 261 19.37 -0.30 -12.88
N LEU A 262 19.44 1.03 -12.70
CA LEU A 262 19.19 1.66 -11.41
C LEU A 262 17.73 1.49 -10.98
N THR A 263 16.77 1.55 -11.92
CA THR A 263 15.35 1.29 -11.66
C THR A 263 15.14 -0.13 -11.15
N PHE A 264 15.82 -1.11 -11.76
CA PHE A 264 15.79 -2.49 -11.31
C PHE A 264 16.29 -2.64 -9.87
N ILE A 265 17.41 -2.00 -9.53
CA ILE A 265 17.96 -2.02 -8.16
C ILE A 265 16.97 -1.35 -7.18
N CYS A 266 16.39 -0.21 -7.54
CA CYS A 266 15.39 0.48 -6.73
C CYS A 266 14.17 -0.42 -6.46
N ALA A 267 13.69 -1.13 -7.49
CA ALA A 267 12.56 -2.04 -7.38
C ALA A 267 12.81 -3.20 -6.40
N LEU A 268 14.07 -3.57 -6.15
CA LEU A 268 14.45 -4.52 -5.11
C LEU A 268 14.61 -3.85 -3.74
N LEU A 269 15.28 -2.70 -3.65
CA LEU A 269 15.55 -2.03 -2.37
C LEU A 269 14.27 -1.59 -1.65
N TYR A 270 13.31 -1.03 -2.36
CA TYR A 270 12.10 -0.46 -1.77
C TYR A 270 11.24 -1.48 -0.99
N PRO A 271 10.86 -2.65 -1.57
CA PRO A 271 10.09 -3.64 -0.83
C PRO A 271 10.81 -4.14 0.42
N TRP A 272 12.13 -4.33 0.36
CA TRP A 272 12.91 -4.75 1.53
C TRP A 272 12.92 -3.69 2.63
N ALA A 273 13.19 -2.43 2.28
CA ALA A 273 13.18 -1.33 3.25
C ALA A 273 11.81 -1.19 3.95
N MET A 274 10.72 -1.18 3.19
CA MET A 274 9.37 -1.02 3.73
C MET A 274 8.91 -2.21 4.58
N ASN A 275 9.15 -3.44 4.14
CA ASN A 275 8.70 -4.61 4.90
C ASN A 275 9.53 -4.79 6.19
N LEU A 276 10.85 -4.56 6.16
CA LEU A 276 11.67 -4.61 7.37
C LEU A 276 11.31 -3.49 8.36
N LEU A 277 10.98 -2.29 7.87
CA LEU A 277 10.46 -1.20 8.69
C LEU A 277 9.16 -1.63 9.42
N LYS A 278 8.21 -2.22 8.69
CA LYS A 278 6.95 -2.72 9.26
C LYS A 278 7.18 -3.81 10.30
N ILE A 279 8.10 -4.74 10.06
CA ILE A 279 8.48 -5.78 11.03
C ILE A 279 9.05 -5.13 12.30
N SER A 280 9.96 -4.15 12.17
CA SER A 280 10.49 -3.42 13.33
C SER A 280 9.37 -2.75 14.14
N CYS A 281 8.41 -2.08 13.47
CA CYS A 281 7.26 -1.48 14.12
C CYS A 281 6.37 -2.52 14.84
N LEU A 282 6.05 -3.64 14.18
CA LEU A 282 5.23 -4.70 14.78
C LEU A 282 5.90 -5.33 16.01
N LEU A 283 7.22 -5.56 15.97
CA LEU A 283 7.99 -6.04 17.12
C LEU A 283 7.95 -5.05 18.29
N GLN A 284 7.94 -3.74 18.02
CA GLN A 284 7.76 -2.72 19.06
C GLN A 284 6.36 -2.80 19.67
N THR A 285 5.32 -3.00 18.85
CA THR A 285 3.94 -3.11 19.34
C THR A 285 3.70 -4.34 20.22
N LEU A 286 4.36 -5.47 19.95
CA LEU A 286 4.28 -6.70 20.77
C LEU A 286 4.64 -6.48 22.25
N LYS A 287 5.48 -5.49 22.55
CA LYS A 287 5.92 -5.18 23.92
C LYS A 287 4.84 -4.46 24.72
N PHE A 288 3.93 -3.75 24.06
CA PHE A 288 2.83 -3.03 24.71
C PHE A 288 1.62 -3.94 24.94
N PHE A 289 1.36 -4.87 24.02
CA PHE A 289 0.23 -5.79 24.16
C PHE A 289 0.56 -6.93 25.11
N LEU A 290 -0.30 -7.17 26.11
CA LEU A 290 -0.19 -8.29 27.06
C LEU A 290 -1.10 -9.46 26.68
N ASP A 291 -2.12 -9.23 25.85
CA ASP A 291 -3.08 -10.25 25.41
C ASP A 291 -2.42 -11.27 24.46
N ARG A 292 -2.56 -12.56 24.79
CA ARG A 292 -1.98 -13.68 24.04
C ARG A 292 -2.57 -13.81 22.62
N THR A 293 -3.86 -13.51 22.45
CA THR A 293 -4.53 -13.62 21.15
C THR A 293 -4.01 -12.57 20.18
N TYR A 294 -3.90 -11.32 20.64
CA TYR A 294 -3.33 -10.24 19.81
C TYR A 294 -1.86 -10.49 19.48
N ARG A 295 -1.07 -11.00 20.44
CA ARG A 295 0.32 -11.39 20.17
C ARG A 295 0.43 -12.46 19.10
N PHE A 296 -0.43 -13.48 19.13
CA PHE A 296 -0.48 -14.51 18.09
C PHE A 296 -0.80 -13.92 16.71
N LEU A 297 -1.82 -13.06 16.62
CA LEU A 297 -2.19 -12.39 15.36
C LEU A 297 -1.04 -11.53 14.81
N ILE A 298 -0.34 -10.79 15.67
CA ILE A 298 0.82 -9.99 15.26
C ILE A 298 1.95 -10.87 14.75
N TRP A 299 2.24 -12.01 15.39
CA TRP A 299 3.26 -12.95 14.90
C TRP A 299 2.88 -13.55 13.54
N CYS A 300 1.62 -13.95 13.33
CA CYS A 300 1.14 -14.39 12.02
C CYS A 300 1.34 -13.30 10.96
N PHE A 301 1.06 -12.04 11.31
CA PHE A 301 1.21 -10.93 10.38
C PHE A 301 2.67 -10.58 10.08
N ILE A 302 3.57 -10.69 11.07
CA ILE A 302 5.03 -10.61 10.86
C ILE A 302 5.48 -11.68 9.86
N CYS A 303 5.00 -12.93 9.99
CA CYS A 303 5.33 -13.99 9.04
C CYS A 303 4.88 -13.63 7.61
N ILE A 304 3.66 -13.13 7.43
CA ILE A 304 3.15 -12.69 6.12
C ILE A 304 4.04 -11.58 5.54
N ILE A 305 4.32 -10.53 6.32
CA ILE A 305 5.15 -9.40 5.87
C ILE A 305 6.58 -9.83 5.54
N SER A 306 7.14 -10.81 6.24
CA SER A 306 8.48 -11.33 5.95
C SER A 306 8.57 -12.09 4.62
N ILE A 307 7.46 -12.71 4.17
CA ILE A 307 7.40 -13.48 2.91
C ILE A 307 7.25 -12.55 1.71
N LEU A 308 6.49 -11.46 1.84
CA LEU A 308 6.21 -10.53 0.74
C LEU A 308 7.45 -10.05 -0.03
N PRO A 309 8.50 -9.46 0.59
CA PRO A 309 9.66 -8.95 -0.14
C PRO A 309 10.44 -10.07 -0.85
N VAL A 310 10.43 -11.29 -0.31
CA VAL A 310 11.04 -12.47 -0.95
C VAL A 310 10.30 -12.83 -2.23
N VAL A 311 8.97 -12.88 -2.18
CA VAL A 311 8.13 -13.14 -3.37
C VAL A 311 8.34 -12.06 -4.43
N TYR A 312 8.35 -10.78 -4.05
CA TYR A 312 8.65 -9.69 -4.98
C TYR A 312 10.04 -9.82 -5.61
N THR A 313 11.05 -10.17 -4.82
CA THR A 313 12.43 -10.36 -5.31
C THR A 313 12.51 -11.51 -6.30
N CYS A 314 11.90 -12.66 -5.99
CA CYS A 314 11.87 -13.82 -6.88
C CYS A 314 11.18 -13.49 -8.21
N TYR A 315 10.08 -12.72 -8.16
CA TYR A 315 9.41 -12.25 -9.38
C TYR A 315 10.32 -11.35 -10.21
N TRP A 316 10.92 -10.31 -9.61
CA TRP A 316 11.81 -9.39 -10.31
C TRP A 316 13.02 -10.08 -10.95
N LEU A 317 13.62 -11.04 -10.26
CA LEU A 317 14.74 -11.82 -10.78
C LEU A 317 14.34 -12.78 -11.92
N SER A 318 13.07 -13.17 -11.99
CA SER A 318 12.55 -14.11 -13.00
C SER A 318 11.72 -13.43 -14.10
N MET A 319 11.53 -12.11 -14.02
CA MET A 319 10.67 -11.33 -14.92
C MET A 319 11.10 -11.45 -16.39
N CYS A 320 12.40 -11.43 -16.67
CA CYS A 320 12.97 -11.52 -18.01
C CYS A 320 13.96 -12.67 -18.14
N ARG A 321 13.96 -13.33 -19.30
CA ARG A 321 14.92 -14.39 -19.66
C ARG A 321 15.57 -14.07 -21.02
N PRO A 322 16.86 -13.69 -21.06
CA PRO A 322 17.75 -13.38 -19.93
C PRO A 322 17.36 -12.08 -19.21
N ILE A 323 17.80 -11.90 -17.96
CA ILE A 323 17.44 -10.74 -17.14
C ILE A 323 17.91 -9.41 -17.75
N ALA A 324 19.01 -9.44 -18.50
CA ALA A 324 19.57 -8.28 -19.17
C ALA A 324 18.62 -7.64 -20.20
N SER A 325 17.67 -8.41 -20.73
CA SER A 325 16.64 -7.91 -21.66
C SER A 325 15.67 -6.92 -21.00
N PHE A 326 15.71 -6.75 -19.67
CA PHE A 326 14.92 -5.72 -18.99
C PHE A 326 15.42 -4.30 -19.31
N TRP A 327 16.73 -4.10 -19.35
CA TRP A 327 17.35 -2.78 -19.50
C TRP A 327 18.04 -2.59 -20.85
N ASP A 328 18.42 -3.66 -21.54
CA ASP A 328 19.06 -3.58 -22.86
C ASP A 328 18.11 -4.10 -23.95
N PRO A 329 17.55 -3.23 -24.80
CA PRO A 329 16.64 -3.63 -25.87
C PRO A 329 17.33 -4.42 -27.00
N ASN A 330 18.66 -4.39 -27.10
CA ASN A 330 19.40 -5.13 -28.12
C ASN A 330 19.48 -6.64 -27.80
N ILE A 331 19.29 -7.01 -26.53
CA ILE A 331 19.31 -8.39 -26.07
C ILE A 331 17.91 -8.98 -26.26
N HIS A 332 17.79 -9.94 -27.17
CA HIS A 332 16.52 -10.60 -27.45
C HIS A 332 16.17 -11.55 -26.30
N GLY A 333 15.08 -11.27 -25.61
CA GLY A 333 14.59 -12.09 -24.51
C GLY A 333 13.07 -12.06 -24.39
N ARG A 334 12.54 -12.93 -23.54
CA ARG A 334 11.12 -12.95 -23.19
C ARG A 334 10.95 -12.34 -21.79
N CYS A 335 10.12 -11.31 -21.70
CA CYS A 335 9.78 -10.63 -20.45
C CYS A 335 8.29 -10.80 -20.13
N LEU A 336 7.98 -10.96 -18.86
CA LEU A 336 6.61 -10.93 -18.35
C LEU A 336 6.08 -9.49 -18.32
N VAL A 337 4.76 -9.34 -18.41
CA VAL A 337 4.10 -8.04 -18.22
C VAL A 337 4.28 -7.59 -16.76
N TRP A 338 4.96 -6.48 -16.56
CA TRP A 338 5.39 -5.98 -15.25
C TRP A 338 4.43 -4.98 -14.62
N SER A 339 3.62 -4.30 -15.42
CA SER A 339 2.65 -3.30 -14.95
C SER A 339 1.70 -3.82 -13.84
N PRO A 340 1.10 -5.03 -13.95
CA PRO A 340 0.27 -5.59 -12.88
C PRO A 340 0.99 -5.72 -11.54
N TRP A 341 2.28 -6.07 -11.55
CA TRP A 341 3.06 -6.30 -10.34
C TRP A 341 3.38 -5.02 -9.58
N TRP A 342 3.54 -3.89 -10.27
CA TRP A 342 3.66 -2.58 -9.63
C TRP A 342 2.36 -2.16 -8.95
N TYR A 343 1.20 -2.43 -9.56
CA TYR A 343 -0.11 -2.18 -8.93
C TYR A 343 -0.32 -3.05 -7.70
N VAL A 344 -0.07 -4.35 -7.80
CA VAL A 344 -0.16 -5.28 -6.67
C VAL A 344 0.81 -4.86 -5.56
N GLY A 345 2.05 -4.49 -5.91
CA GLY A 345 3.04 -3.94 -4.98
C GLY A 345 2.60 -2.68 -4.24
N ALA A 346 2.01 -1.72 -4.94
CA ALA A 346 1.51 -0.51 -4.31
C ALA A 346 0.31 -0.79 -3.41
N ALA A 347 -0.62 -1.64 -3.87
CA ALA A 347 -1.82 -2.00 -3.12
C ALA A 347 -1.51 -2.82 -1.86
N THR A 348 -0.66 -3.85 -1.95
CA THR A 348 -0.27 -4.66 -0.78
C THR A 348 0.50 -3.83 0.24
N ASN A 349 1.35 -2.91 -0.21
CA ASN A 349 2.07 -2.00 0.67
C ASN A 349 1.11 -1.09 1.44
N LEU A 350 0.15 -0.43 0.76
CA LEU A 350 -0.86 0.39 1.42
C LEU A 350 -1.74 -0.44 2.36
N LEU A 351 -2.22 -1.60 1.91
CA LEU A 351 -3.07 -2.48 2.70
C LEU A 351 -2.38 -2.91 4.00
N THR A 352 -1.11 -3.31 3.92
CA THR A 352 -0.34 -3.66 5.10
C THR A 352 -0.15 -2.47 6.05
N ASP A 353 0.06 -1.25 5.54
CA ASP A 353 0.14 -0.06 6.39
C ASP A 353 -1.17 0.23 7.11
N VAL A 354 -2.30 0.16 6.39
CA VAL A 354 -3.64 0.36 6.97
C VAL A 354 -3.93 -0.68 8.06
N ILE A 355 -3.59 -1.95 7.83
CA ILE A 355 -3.76 -3.00 8.84
C ILE A 355 -2.93 -2.70 10.10
N ILE A 356 -1.67 -2.29 9.96
CA ILE A 356 -0.81 -1.93 11.10
C ILE A 356 -1.39 -0.73 11.85
N CYS A 357 -1.89 0.27 11.13
CA CYS A 357 -2.50 1.46 11.71
C CYS A 357 -3.80 1.14 12.48
N LEU A 358 -4.60 0.19 11.98
CA LEU A 358 -5.89 -0.20 12.59
C LEU A 358 -5.76 -1.24 13.71
N LEU A 359 -4.67 -2.00 13.73
CA LEU A 359 -4.35 -3.04 14.71
C LEU A 359 -4.73 -2.72 16.18
N PRO A 360 -4.48 -1.51 16.73
CA PRO A 360 -4.79 -1.22 18.14
C PRO A 360 -6.20 -0.75 18.44
N PHE A 361 -6.97 -0.31 17.44
CA PHE A 361 -8.23 0.39 17.67
C PHE A 361 -9.25 -0.51 18.38
N PRO A 362 -9.43 -1.78 17.97
CA PRO A 362 -10.30 -2.71 18.68
C PRO A 362 -9.92 -2.91 20.15
N MET A 363 -8.62 -2.85 20.46
CA MET A 363 -8.11 -3.05 21.82
C MET A 363 -8.22 -1.79 22.67
N LEU A 364 -7.94 -0.61 22.11
CA LEU A 364 -8.06 0.69 22.78
C LEU A 364 -9.47 0.97 23.28
N TRP A 365 -10.49 0.40 22.64
CA TRP A 365 -11.89 0.51 23.07
C TRP A 365 -12.28 -0.48 24.17
N ARG A 366 -11.59 -1.62 24.27
CA ARG A 366 -11.90 -2.66 25.25
C ARG A 366 -11.10 -2.54 26.55
N LEU A 367 -9.94 -1.87 26.51
CA LEU A 367 -9.01 -1.83 27.64
C LEU A 367 -9.11 -0.52 28.43
N GLY A 368 -9.47 -0.62 29.72
CA GLY A 368 -9.50 0.48 30.68
C GLY A 368 -8.11 0.97 31.11
N LEU A 369 -7.27 1.34 30.15
CA LEU A 369 -5.89 1.80 30.41
C LEU A 369 -5.86 3.14 31.17
N PRO A 370 -4.89 3.33 32.09
CA PRO A 370 -4.61 4.63 32.67
C PRO A 370 -4.34 5.67 31.58
N ARG A 371 -4.92 6.87 31.72
CA ARG A 371 -4.83 7.97 30.74
C ARG A 371 -3.43 8.21 30.15
N PRO A 372 -2.31 8.23 30.91
CA PRO A 372 -0.99 8.47 30.32
C PRO A 372 -0.49 7.34 29.39
N GLN A 373 -0.86 6.09 29.65
CA GLN A 373 -0.53 4.95 28.78
C GLN A 373 -1.41 4.97 27.52
N LYS A 374 -2.69 5.35 27.67
CA LYS A 374 -3.62 5.53 26.55
C LYS A 374 -3.13 6.61 25.57
N TYR A 375 -2.67 7.76 26.07
CA TYR A 375 -2.14 8.83 25.21
C TYR A 375 -0.83 8.45 24.53
N ALA A 376 0.08 7.77 25.22
CA ALA A 376 1.32 7.27 24.61
C ALA A 376 1.01 6.28 23.47
N LEU A 377 0.02 5.41 23.67
CA LEU A 377 -0.40 4.45 22.66
C LEU A 377 -1.02 5.16 21.44
N ILE A 378 -1.94 6.11 21.66
CA ILE A 378 -2.54 6.93 20.59
C ILE A 378 -1.47 7.69 19.79
N ALA A 379 -0.46 8.26 20.46
CA ALA A 379 0.64 8.96 19.80
C ALA A 379 1.44 8.03 18.88
N ILE A 380 1.76 6.81 19.32
CA ILE A 380 2.46 5.81 18.50
C ILE A 380 1.63 5.42 17.27
N PHE A 381 0.31 5.35 17.40
CA PHE A 381 -0.56 5.00 16.28
C PHE A 381 -0.84 6.13 15.30
N SER A 382 -0.88 7.37 15.80
CA SER A 382 -0.94 8.55 14.93
C SER A 382 0.27 8.61 13.99
N LEU A 383 1.43 8.09 14.42
CA LEU A 383 2.64 7.99 13.59
C LEU A 383 2.53 6.93 12.48
N GLY A 384 1.82 5.83 12.73
CA GLY A 384 1.48 4.84 11.70
C GLY A 384 0.56 5.43 10.62
N GLY A 385 -0.40 6.26 11.03
CA GLY A 385 -1.31 6.96 10.11
C GLY A 385 -0.59 7.90 9.13
N VAL A 386 0.48 8.57 9.56
CA VAL A 386 1.30 9.41 8.68
C VAL A 386 1.89 8.59 7.53
N VAL A 387 2.45 7.41 7.83
CA VAL A 387 3.02 6.52 6.81
C VAL A 387 1.94 6.06 5.83
N CYS A 388 0.75 5.66 6.31
CA CYS A 388 -0.38 5.30 5.44
C CYS A 388 -0.74 6.39 4.43
N VAL A 389 -0.69 7.67 4.85
CA VAL A 389 -0.96 8.80 3.95
C VAL A 389 0.08 8.87 2.84
N PHE A 390 1.37 8.72 3.15
CA PHE A 390 2.42 8.70 2.13
C PHE A 390 2.25 7.51 1.16
N SER A 391 1.94 6.32 1.68
CA SER A 391 1.65 5.14 0.86
C SER A 391 0.47 5.34 -0.09
N ALA A 392 -0.60 6.02 0.39
CA ALA A 392 -1.77 6.34 -0.43
C ALA A 392 -1.46 7.40 -1.49
N VAL A 393 -0.73 8.46 -1.12
CA VAL A 393 -0.27 9.52 -2.03
C VAL A 393 0.65 8.96 -3.13
N ARG A 394 1.36 7.86 -2.88
CA ARG A 394 2.21 7.21 -3.88
C ARG A 394 1.43 6.54 -5.01
N ILE A 395 0.21 6.03 -4.76
CA ILE A 395 -0.55 5.25 -5.75
C ILE A 395 -0.80 6.03 -7.06
N PRO A 396 -1.29 7.28 -7.05
CA PRO A 396 -1.45 8.06 -8.29
C PRO A 396 -0.16 8.24 -9.08
N TYR A 397 0.99 8.38 -8.42
CA TYR A 397 2.28 8.49 -9.11
C TYR A 397 2.71 7.17 -9.75
N VAL A 398 2.42 6.03 -9.10
CA VAL A 398 2.64 4.70 -9.69
C VAL A 398 1.75 4.51 -10.92
N VAL A 399 0.46 4.84 -10.83
CA VAL A 399 -0.47 4.80 -11.96
C VAL A 399 0.03 5.67 -13.12
N ARG A 400 0.47 6.90 -12.83
CA ARG A 400 0.97 7.82 -13.84
C ARG A 400 2.23 7.28 -14.53
N PHE A 401 3.17 6.73 -13.77
CA PHE A 401 4.39 6.13 -14.32
C PHE A 401 4.10 4.94 -15.24
N LEU A 402 3.16 4.07 -14.86
CA LEU A 402 2.83 2.89 -15.66
C LEU A 402 2.10 3.24 -16.96
N ASN A 403 1.29 4.30 -16.95
CA ASN A 403 0.46 4.71 -18.09
C ASN A 403 1.10 5.83 -18.94
N SER A 404 2.20 6.44 -18.51
CA SER A 404 2.86 7.51 -19.27
C SER A 404 3.77 6.95 -20.37
N ASN A 405 3.69 7.52 -21.58
CA ASN A 405 4.68 7.30 -22.63
C ASN A 405 6.07 7.82 -22.24
N ASP A 406 6.13 8.80 -21.34
CA ASP A 406 7.38 9.36 -20.82
C ASP A 406 7.65 8.90 -19.37
N ARG A 407 8.04 7.63 -19.25
CA ARG A 407 8.25 6.97 -17.96
C ARG A 407 9.37 7.59 -17.15
N ASN A 408 10.45 8.04 -17.80
CA ASN A 408 11.61 8.65 -17.14
C ASN A 408 11.23 9.95 -16.42
N HIS A 409 10.44 10.79 -17.08
CA HIS A 409 9.92 12.01 -16.47
C HIS A 409 8.93 11.69 -15.33
N ALA A 410 8.00 10.75 -15.54
CA ALA A 410 7.02 10.36 -14.52
C ALA A 410 7.65 9.67 -13.29
N ALA A 411 8.79 8.99 -13.46
CA ALA A 411 9.50 8.29 -12.40
C ALA A 411 9.94 9.21 -11.26
N ALA A 412 10.32 10.46 -11.54
CA ALA A 412 10.82 11.40 -10.53
C ALA A 412 9.87 11.58 -9.35
N MET A 413 8.59 11.85 -9.63
CA MET A 413 7.61 12.07 -8.55
C MET A 413 7.28 10.78 -7.80
N MET A 414 7.30 9.63 -8.48
CA MET A 414 7.09 8.34 -7.83
C MET A 414 8.25 7.98 -6.91
N ILE A 415 9.48 8.20 -7.36
CA ILE A 415 10.71 7.97 -6.58
C ILE A 415 10.78 8.93 -5.39
N LEU A 416 10.43 10.21 -5.58
CA LEU A 416 10.33 11.15 -4.47
C LEU A 416 9.32 10.67 -3.43
N ALA A 417 8.11 10.28 -3.84
CA ALA A 417 7.09 9.78 -2.93
C ALA A 417 7.57 8.57 -2.12
N ALA A 418 8.24 7.60 -2.77
CA ALA A 418 8.85 6.45 -2.11
C ALA A 418 9.99 6.85 -1.14
N THR A 419 10.80 7.85 -1.52
CA THR A 419 11.87 8.39 -0.65
C THR A 419 11.28 9.00 0.62
N LEU A 420 10.21 9.79 0.48
CA LEU A 420 9.52 10.37 1.64
C LEU A 420 8.90 9.26 2.52
N GLU A 421 8.24 8.28 1.91
CA GLU A 421 7.59 7.18 2.61
C GLU A 421 8.58 6.38 3.49
N ILE A 422 9.73 5.98 2.93
CA ILE A 422 10.77 5.25 3.67
C ILE A 422 11.32 6.09 4.83
N ASN A 423 11.81 7.30 4.56
CA ASN A 423 12.55 8.09 5.55
C ASN A 423 11.63 8.64 6.66
N ILE A 424 10.39 9.03 6.32
CA ILE A 424 9.39 9.44 7.33
C ILE A 424 8.96 8.24 8.14
N GLY A 425 8.80 7.07 7.52
CA GLY A 425 8.53 5.82 8.23
C GLY A 425 9.60 5.49 9.27
N ILE A 426 10.89 5.62 8.91
CA ILE A 426 12.01 5.43 9.83
C ILE A 426 11.95 6.43 10.98
N ALA A 427 11.78 7.72 10.69
CA ALA A 427 11.69 8.77 11.70
C ALA A 427 10.52 8.51 12.68
N CYS A 428 9.34 8.20 12.15
CA CYS A 428 8.15 7.84 12.92
C CYS A 428 8.39 6.65 13.84
N SER A 429 9.10 5.62 13.37
CA SER A 429 9.43 4.45 14.18
C SER A 429 10.39 4.77 15.34
N CYS A 430 11.17 5.84 15.24
CA CYS A 430 12.15 6.24 16.26
C CYS A 430 11.53 7.07 17.39
N LEU A 431 10.47 7.85 17.12
CA LEU A 431 9.86 8.75 18.11
C LEU A 431 9.46 8.10 19.45
N PRO A 432 8.87 6.89 19.49
CA PRO A 432 8.47 6.25 20.76
C PRO A 432 9.66 6.03 21.70
N THR A 433 10.86 5.82 21.13
CA THR A 433 12.10 5.60 21.89
C THR A 433 12.81 6.87 22.30
N LEU A 434 12.54 8.00 21.65
CA LEU A 434 13.19 9.29 21.92
C LEU A 434 12.56 10.07 23.09
N ARG A 435 11.39 9.63 23.59
CA ARG A 435 10.70 10.26 24.72
C ARG A 435 11.60 10.53 25.95
N PRO A 436 12.47 9.59 26.40
CA PRO A 436 13.37 9.84 27.53
C PRO A 436 14.38 10.96 27.26
N VAL A 437 14.89 11.07 26.03
CA VAL A 437 15.82 12.13 25.62
C VAL A 437 15.12 13.47 25.55
N ALA A 438 13.88 13.52 25.03
CA ALA A 438 13.08 14.75 25.02
C ALA A 438 12.82 15.28 26.45
N MET A 439 12.60 14.37 27.41
CA MET A 439 12.46 14.74 28.83
C MET A 439 13.78 15.26 29.44
N LEU A 440 14.93 14.76 29.00
CA LEU A 440 16.25 15.22 29.44
C LEU A 440 16.67 16.56 28.78
N ALA A 441 16.36 16.74 27.49
CA ALA A 441 16.75 17.92 26.72
C ALA A 441 15.83 19.12 26.96
N PHE A 442 14.53 18.88 27.23
CA PHE A 442 13.53 19.93 27.46
C PHE A 442 12.75 19.71 28.77
N PRO A 443 13.42 19.76 29.94
CA PRO A 443 12.78 19.49 31.23
C PRO A 443 11.66 20.48 31.57
N LYS A 444 11.67 21.68 30.99
CA LYS A 444 10.63 22.71 31.20
C LYS A 444 9.35 22.51 30.35
N LEU A 445 9.42 21.75 29.26
CA LEU A 445 8.25 21.42 28.42
C LEU A 445 7.60 20.08 28.80
N PHE A 446 8.36 19.13 29.34
CA PHE A 446 7.90 17.77 29.66
C PHE A 446 8.06 17.39 31.14
N GLY A 447 8.45 18.34 31.99
CA GLY A 447 8.52 18.13 33.44
C GLY A 447 7.12 17.87 34.02
N PRO A 448 7.00 17.09 35.10
CA PRO A 448 5.73 16.96 35.79
C PRO A 448 5.24 18.34 36.19
N GLU A 449 3.99 18.66 35.88
CA GLU A 449 3.30 19.81 36.47
C GLU A 449 3.37 19.61 37.99
N ASP A 450 4.01 20.56 38.67
CA ASP A 450 4.40 20.51 40.08
C ASP A 450 3.14 20.46 40.96
N SER A 451 2.50 19.29 41.01
CA SER A 451 1.32 19.02 41.79
C SER A 451 1.72 18.84 43.25
N ARG A 452 1.78 19.98 43.94
CA ARG A 452 1.72 20.16 45.40
C ARG A 452 2.74 19.32 46.17
N ARG A 453 3.84 19.97 46.56
CA ARG A 453 4.67 19.55 47.69
C ARG A 453 3.80 19.34 48.94
N GLY A 454 3.39 18.11 49.21
CA GLY A 454 3.17 17.65 50.58
C GLY A 454 4.53 17.56 51.27
N PRO A 455 4.62 17.82 52.59
CA PRO A 455 5.91 17.78 53.29
C PRO A 455 6.52 16.36 53.20
N PRO A 456 7.85 16.25 53.15
CA PRO A 456 8.52 14.96 53.00
C PRO A 456 8.20 14.09 54.20
N VAL A 457 7.52 12.96 53.96
CA VAL A 457 7.43 11.87 54.93
C VAL A 457 8.83 11.29 55.08
N ARG A 458 9.44 11.49 56.25
CA ARG A 458 10.74 10.88 56.60
C ARG A 458 10.63 9.36 56.45
N PRO A 459 11.63 8.69 55.85
CA PRO A 459 11.66 7.24 55.81
C PRO A 459 11.78 6.71 57.26
N ARG A 460 10.82 5.89 57.67
CA ARG A 460 10.85 5.13 58.92
C ARG A 460 11.91 4.04 58.75
N ASN A 461 12.95 4.05 59.58
CA ASN A 461 14.00 3.03 59.60
C ASN A 461 13.36 1.63 59.65
N MET A 462 13.53 0.86 58.58
CA MET A 462 13.13 -0.54 58.53
C MET A 462 14.33 -1.37 58.97
N SER A 463 14.36 -1.72 60.26
CA SER A 463 15.33 -2.66 60.81
C SER A 463 15.10 -4.04 60.17
N PHE A 464 16.10 -4.51 59.43
CA PHE A 464 16.16 -5.88 58.94
C PHE A 464 16.16 -6.85 60.13
N ILE A 465 15.13 -7.68 60.23
CA ILE A 465 15.15 -8.87 61.09
C ILE A 465 15.79 -9.98 60.28
N THR A 466 17.06 -10.27 60.56
CA THR A 466 17.71 -11.52 60.15
C THR A 466 17.36 -12.60 61.17
N SER A 467 16.57 -13.59 60.76
CA SER A 467 16.37 -14.81 61.54
C SER A 467 17.57 -15.75 61.33
N PHE A 468 18.24 -16.12 62.42
CA PHE A 468 19.08 -17.32 62.49
C PHE A 468 18.93 -17.95 63.87
N ASP A 469 18.86 -19.27 63.88
CA ASP A 469 18.47 -20.14 65.00
C ASP A 469 19.28 -19.97 66.30
N GLY A 470 18.61 -20.27 67.42
CA GLY A 470 19.21 -21.08 68.49
C GLY A 470 19.61 -20.38 69.79
N THR A 471 18.94 -20.80 70.87
CA THR A 471 19.42 -20.89 72.27
C THR A 471 19.43 -19.63 73.16
N THR A 472 18.44 -19.61 74.06
CA THR A 472 18.47 -19.30 75.50
C THR A 472 19.49 -18.29 76.04
N THR A 473 18.99 -17.16 76.57
CA THR A 473 19.22 -16.75 77.97
C THR A 473 18.38 -15.52 78.34
N THR A 474 17.67 -15.65 79.45
CA THR A 474 16.98 -14.60 80.21
C THR A 474 17.99 -13.69 80.89
N VAL A 475 17.88 -12.37 80.70
CA VAL A 475 18.39 -11.36 81.64
C VAL A 475 17.40 -10.21 81.71
N SER A 476 16.84 -10.03 82.91
CA SER A 476 16.01 -8.92 83.35
C SER A 476 16.81 -7.62 83.41
N GLY A 477 16.16 -6.50 83.11
CA GLY A 477 16.73 -5.17 83.28
C GLY A 477 15.63 -4.12 83.26
N ASP A 478 15.08 -3.85 84.45
CA ASP A 478 14.20 -2.73 84.73
C ASP A 478 14.90 -1.39 84.42
N THR A 479 14.15 -0.42 83.91
CA THR A 479 14.20 0.95 84.45
C THR A 479 13.04 1.78 83.93
N ASP A 480 12.39 2.41 84.90
CA ASP A 480 11.23 3.28 84.84
C ASP A 480 11.39 4.50 83.94
N ALA A 481 10.29 4.94 83.32
CA ALA A 481 9.84 6.33 83.38
C ALA A 481 8.39 6.45 82.85
N SER A 482 7.51 6.76 83.81
CA SER A 482 6.14 7.26 83.71
C SER A 482 5.98 8.45 82.76
N ASP A 483 4.88 8.51 81.98
CA ASP A 483 3.83 9.51 82.24
C ASP A 483 2.49 9.26 81.49
N ASN A 484 1.43 9.31 82.29
CA ASN A 484 0.07 9.83 82.06
C ASN A 484 -0.90 9.37 80.94
N THR A 485 -1.87 8.56 81.39
CA THR A 485 -3.35 8.79 81.39
C THR A 485 -4.09 9.25 80.11
N MET A 486 -4.92 8.37 79.54
CA MET A 486 -6.39 8.41 79.67
C MET A 486 -7.05 7.23 78.96
N GLY A 487 -8.07 6.67 79.59
CA GLY A 487 -8.64 5.37 79.27
C GLY A 487 -9.74 5.37 78.22
N HIS A 488 -9.97 4.19 77.64
CA HIS A 488 -11.32 3.69 77.35
C HIS A 488 -11.31 2.16 77.37
N LYS A 489 -12.12 1.59 78.26
CA LYS A 489 -12.42 0.15 78.36
C LYS A 489 -13.47 -0.23 77.31
N SER A 490 -13.29 -1.38 76.66
CA SER A 490 -14.36 -2.38 76.38
C SER A 490 -13.72 -3.65 75.79
N ALA A 491 -13.52 -4.70 76.60
CA ALA A 491 -14.32 -5.96 76.59
C ALA A 491 -14.35 -6.65 75.20
N ARG A 492 -13.47 -7.62 74.91
CA ARG A 492 -13.53 -9.06 75.26
C ARG A 492 -14.66 -9.82 74.54
N THR A 493 -14.32 -10.60 73.53
CA THR A 493 -14.75 -12.02 73.45
C THR A 493 -13.84 -12.85 72.51
N LYS A 494 -13.21 -13.88 73.08
CA LYS A 494 -12.65 -15.08 72.42
C LYS A 494 -13.84 -15.96 71.99
N ALA A 495 -13.85 -16.74 70.91
CA ALA A 495 -13.12 -17.99 70.59
C ALA A 495 -13.93 -18.70 69.45
N PRO A 496 -13.71 -19.97 69.07
CA PRO A 496 -12.59 -20.52 68.31
C PRO A 496 -13.03 -21.34 67.06
N PHE A 497 -12.02 -21.81 66.32
CA PHE A 497 -11.92 -23.00 65.44
C PHE A 497 -13.00 -24.11 65.59
N THR A 498 -13.44 -24.68 64.45
CA THR A 498 -13.26 -26.12 64.09
C THR A 498 -13.63 -26.45 62.63
N LEU A 499 -12.83 -27.33 62.03
CA LEU A 499 -13.01 -28.08 60.77
C LEU A 499 -13.77 -29.39 61.03
N HIS A 500 -14.56 -29.90 60.06
CA HIS A 500 -14.48 -31.27 59.47
C HIS A 500 -15.62 -31.56 58.45
N ASN A 501 -15.27 -31.99 57.23
CA ASN A 501 -15.43 -33.34 56.61
C ASN A 501 -16.84 -33.63 56.01
N SER A 502 -16.96 -33.80 54.69
CA SER A 502 -16.94 -35.09 53.92
C SER A 502 -18.08 -36.05 54.36
N GLU A 503 -18.98 -36.61 53.55
CA GLU A 503 -18.86 -37.24 52.24
C GLU A 503 -20.26 -37.77 51.79
N TYR A 504 -20.44 -38.01 50.47
CA TYR A 504 -21.29 -39.04 49.82
C TYR A 504 -22.85 -39.05 49.91
N ARG A 505 -23.53 -38.91 48.75
CA ARG A 505 -24.26 -40.02 48.07
C ARG A 505 -24.69 -39.69 46.63
N GLN A 506 -24.46 -40.67 45.74
CA GLN A 506 -24.82 -40.75 44.32
C GLN A 506 -26.27 -41.20 44.06
N SER A 507 -26.78 -40.90 42.86
CA SER A 507 -27.55 -41.78 41.91
C SER A 507 -28.52 -40.89 41.10
N ALA A 508 -28.29 -40.60 39.81
CA ALA A 508 -28.65 -41.40 38.61
C ALA A 508 -30.19 -41.61 38.52
N THR A 509 -30.95 -41.29 37.46
CA THR A 509 -30.77 -41.47 35.99
C THR A 509 -31.90 -40.74 35.22
N ASP A 510 -31.57 -40.10 34.08
CA ASP A 510 -32.18 -40.13 32.71
C ASP A 510 -33.71 -40.18 32.46
N PRO A 511 -34.20 -40.03 31.20
CA PRO A 511 -33.91 -39.03 30.15
C PRO A 511 -35.20 -38.51 29.43
N VAL A 512 -35.08 -37.43 28.63
CA VAL A 512 -35.62 -37.25 27.24
C VAL A 512 -34.76 -36.22 26.54
#